data_AF-A0A917AUA0-F1
#
_entry.id   AF-A0A917AUA0-F1
#
_cell.length_a   1.000
_cell.length_b   1.000
_cell.length_c   1.000
_cell.angle_alpha   90.00
_cell.angle_beta   90.00
_cell.angle_gamma   90.00
#
_symmetry.space_group_name_H-M   'P 1'
#
loop_
_entity.id
_entity.type
_entity.pdbx_description
1 polymer ?
#
loop_
_entity_poly.entity_id
_entity_poly.type
_entity_poly.pdbx_seq_one_letter_code
_entity_poly.pdbx_strand_id
1 'polypeptide(L)' 'MRIGGLDVILPRREGDHQEPSVIELNASPGIAMHHFPWEGTPRPVAAAVLDSFFPGTAPSII' A
#
# COMPACT_ATOMS: atom_id res chain seq x y z
N MET A 1 11.25 -11.30 -0.90
CA MET A 1 10.12 -10.46 -1.36
C MET A 1 10.44 -9.01 -1.02
N ARG A 2 10.32 -8.06 -1.96
CA ARG A 2 10.58 -6.62 -1.71
C ARG A 2 9.31 -5.79 -1.50
N ILE A 3 8.16 -6.28 -1.98
CA ILE A 3 6.84 -5.68 -1.83
C ILE A 3 5.85 -6.81 -1.51
N GLY A 4 4.94 -6.57 -0.57
CA GLY A 4 3.84 -7.46 -0.25
C GLY A 4 2.62 -6.66 0.18
N GLY A 5 1.43 -7.24 0.01
CA GLY A 5 0.18 -6.69 0.54
C GLY A 5 -0.17 -7.35 1.86
N LEU A 6 -0.58 -6.56 2.85
CA LEU A 6 -1.07 -7.06 4.13
C LEU A 6 -2.56 -6.79 4.22
N ASP A 7 -3.33 -7.86 4.42
CA ASP A 7 -4.74 -7.76 4.75
C ASP A 7 -4.87 -7.86 6.27
N VAL A 8 -5.38 -6.80 6.87
CA VAL A 8 -5.37 -6.60 8.33
C VAL A 8 -6.78 -6.30 8.84
N ILE A 9 -7.07 -6.79 10.04
CA ILE A 9 -8.20 -6.32 10.85
C ILE A 9 -7.66 -5.31 11.85
N LEU A 10 -8.23 -4.11 11.80
CA LEU A 10 -7.93 -3.03 12.75
C LEU A 10 -8.96 -3.05 13.90
N PRO A 11 -8.57 -2.62 15.11
CA PRO A 11 -9.51 -2.36 16.18
C PRO A 11 -10.59 -1.37 15.74
N ARG A 12 -11.84 -1.61 16.17
CA ARG A 12 -13.00 -0.92 15.62
C ARG A 12 -13.17 0.51 16.15
N ARG A 13 -12.67 0.82 17.34
CA ARG A 13 -12.95 2.08 18.05
C ARG A 13 -11.68 2.85 18.34
N GLU A 14 -11.79 4.17 18.25
CA GLU A 14 -10.74 5.07 18.70
C GLU A 14 -10.51 4.88 20.21
N GLY A 15 -9.25 4.73 20.62
CA GLY A 15 -8.87 4.40 22.00
C GLY A 15 -8.86 2.91 22.34
N ASP A 16 -9.19 2.02 21.39
CA ASP A 16 -8.99 0.59 21.57
C ASP A 16 -7.49 0.27 21.48
N HIS A 17 -6.92 -0.30 22.54
CA HIS A 17 -5.48 -0.58 22.65
C HIS A 17 -5.10 -1.97 22.13
N GLN A 18 -6.03 -2.64 21.45
CA GLN A 18 -5.74 -3.92 20.82
C GLN A 18 -4.80 -3.72 19.63
N GLU A 19 -3.87 -4.65 19.45
CA GLU A 19 -2.98 -4.64 18.29
C GLU A 19 -3.74 -5.09 17.02
N PRO A 20 -3.42 -4.53 15.83
CA PRO A 20 -3.92 -5.03 14.56
C PRO A 20 -3.63 -6.53 14.37
N SER A 21 -4.58 -7.24 13.79
CA SER A 21 -4.41 -8.65 13.43
C SER A 21 -4.13 -8.80 11.93
N VAL A 22 -3.04 -9.49 11.58
CA VAL A 22 -2.73 -9.83 10.18
C VAL A 22 -3.52 -11.09 9.80
N ILE A 23 -4.28 -11.02 8.72
CA ILE A 23 -5.02 -12.17 8.17
C ILE A 23 -4.20 -12.87 7.10
N GLU A 24 -3.64 -12.10 6.17
CA GLU A 24 -2.96 -12.62 4.99
C GLU A 24 -1.78 -11.72 4.58
N LEU A 25 -0.74 -12.38 4.05
CA LEU A 25 0.37 -11.73 3.37
C LEU A 25 0.39 -12.17 1.90
N ASN A 26 0.07 -11.23 1.02
CA ASN A 26 0.03 -11.43 -0.41
C ASN A 26 1.38 -11.10 -1.05
N ALA A 27 2.02 -12.10 -1.68
CA ALA A 27 3.29 -11.92 -2.39
C ALA A 27 3.15 -11.17 -3.74
N SER A 28 1.93 -11.08 -4.26
CA SER A 28 1.58 -10.32 -5.47
C SER A 28 0.33 -9.47 -5.19
N PRO A 29 0.48 -8.31 -4.53
CA PRO A 29 -0.66 -7.47 -4.20
C PRO A 29 -1.25 -6.80 -5.45
N GLY A 30 -2.57 -6.69 -5.49
CA GLY A 30 -3.27 -5.96 -6.55
C GLY A 30 -3.07 -4.45 -6.41
N ILE A 31 -2.31 -3.84 -7.33
CA ILE A 31 -2.04 -2.38 -7.31
C ILE A 31 -3.15 -1.54 -7.97
N ALA A 32 -3.99 -2.16 -8.81
CA ALA A 32 -5.00 -1.44 -9.59
C ALA A 32 -6.06 -0.78 -8.71
N MET A 33 -6.50 -1.49 -7.65
CA MET A 33 -7.51 -0.99 -6.71
C MET A 33 -7.06 0.29 -5.99
N HIS A 34 -5.75 0.54 -5.86
CA HIS A 34 -5.23 1.78 -5.28
C HIS A 34 -5.27 2.97 -6.27
N HIS A 35 -5.15 2.72 -7.58
CA HIS A 35 -5.19 3.76 -8.61
C HIS A 35 -6.60 4.10 -9.04
N PHE A 36 -7.50 3.11 -9.01
CA PHE A 36 -8.88 3.24 -9.46
C PHE A 36 -9.84 2.78 -8.35
N PRO A 37 -9.87 3.49 -7.21
CA PRO A 37 -10.81 3.16 -6.15
C PRO A 37 -12.24 3.45 -6.60
N TRP A 38 -13.20 2.65 -6.11
CA TRP A 38 -14.62 2.92 -6.31
C TRP A 38 -15.04 4.25 -5.65
N GLU A 39 -14.53 4.51 -4.44
CA GLU A 39 -14.74 5.73 -3.67
C GLU A 39 -13.43 6.18 -3.01
N GLY A 40 -13.29 7.50 -2.80
CA GLY A 40 -12.11 8.10 -2.17
C GLY A 40 -11.05 8.55 -3.19
N THR A 41 -9.84 8.84 -2.68
CA THR A 41 -8.77 9.44 -3.48
C THR A 41 -7.83 8.38 -4.07
N PRO A 42 -7.59 8.40 -5.40
CA PRO A 42 -6.56 7.58 -6.04
C PRO A 42 -5.17 7.76 -5.42
N ARG A 43 -4.36 6.69 -5.41
CA ARG A 43 -2.98 6.69 -4.94
C ARG A 43 -2.02 6.14 -6.00
N PRO A 44 -0.90 6.83 -6.31
CA PRO A 44 0.05 6.43 -7.36
C PRO A 44 1.02 5.34 -6.87
N VAL A 45 0.49 4.19 -6.44
CA VAL A 45 1.29 3.11 -5.83
C VAL A 45 2.32 2.53 -6.81
N ALA A 46 2.03 2.54 -8.11
CA ALA A 46 2.95 1.99 -9.11
C ALA A 46 4.25 2.81 -9.18
N ALA A 47 4.14 4.14 -9.12
CA ALA A 47 5.29 5.04 -9.07
C ALA A 47 6.11 4.79 -7.80
N ALA A 48 5.46 4.73 -6.64
CA ALA A 48 6.14 4.45 -5.37
C ALA A 48 6.88 3.10 -5.37
N VAL A 49 6.30 2.07 -5.99
CA VAL A 49 6.98 0.78 -6.18
C VAL A 49 8.20 0.96 -7.08
N LEU A 50 8.08 1.61 -8.24
CA LEU A 50 9.22 1.83 -9.14
C LEU A 50 10.35 2.61 -8.47
N ASP A 51 10.03 3.69 -7.77
CA ASP A 51 11.01 4.52 -7.05
C ASP A 51 11.77 3.71 -5.99
N SER A 52 11.09 2.74 -5.33
CA SER A 52 11.72 1.87 -4.34
C SER A 52 12.69 0.82 -4.95
N PHE A 53 12.50 0.47 -6.23
CA PHE A 53 13.38 -0.48 -6.93
C PHE A 53 14.53 0.21 -7.66
N PHE A 54 14.29 1.42 -8.17
CA PHE A 54 15.21 2.19 -8.98
C PHE A 54 15.48 3.57 -8.35
N PRO A 55 16.12 3.61 -7.16
CA PRO A 55 16.42 4.88 -6.51
C PRO A 55 17.33 5.73 -7.40
N GLY A 56 17.03 7.03 -7.51
CA GLY A 56 17.80 7.98 -8.32
C GLY A 56 17.47 8.02 -9.82
N THR A 57 16.51 7.21 -10.28
CA THR A 57 15.97 7.32 -11.66
C THR A 57 14.64 8.08 -11.70
N ALA A 58 14.11 8.48 -10.54
CA ALA A 58 12.94 9.34 -10.48
C ALA A 58 13.22 10.62 -11.29
N PRO A 59 12.31 11.07 -12.17
CA PRO A 59 12.53 12.28 -12.94
C PRO A 59 12.81 13.44 -12.00
N SER A 60 13.91 14.17 -12.23
CA SER A 60 14.05 15.50 -11.64
C SER A 60 12.89 16.33 -12.16
N ILE A 61 11.95 16.70 -11.29
CA ILE A 61 10.92 17.66 -11.64
C ILE A 61 11.64 19.00 -11.81
N ILE A 62 11.85 19.41 -13.07
CA ILE A 62 12.28 20.77 -13.45
C ILE A 62 11.04 21.64 -13.55
#